data_AF-A0A091P878-F1
#
_entry.id   AF-A0A091P878-F1
#
_cell.length_a   1.000
_cell.length_b   1.000
_cell.length_c   1.000
_cell.angle_alpha   90.00
_cell.angle_beta   90.00
_cell.angle_gamma   90.00
#
_symmetry.space_group_name_H-M   'P 1'
#
loop_
_entity.id
_entity.type
_entity.pdbx_description
1 polymer ?
#
loop_
_entity_poly.entity_id
_entity_poly.type
_entity_poly.pdbx_seq_one_letter_code
_entity_poly.pdbx_strand_id
1 'polypeptide(L)'
;MSSADLNAGKKNAYIAIKVDPDNDYCTPGAFELERLFWKGCAKYTHVNEVWPNLYIGDEKTALDRYSLEKAGFTHILNAAHGQRNVDTGPEYYHDMTVEYHGVEADDLPTFKLSQFFYSASKFIDNALQDERSK
;
A
#
# COMPACT_ATOMS: atom_id res chain seq x y z
N MET A 1 -29.94 32.73 -2.25
CA MET A 1 -29.13 31.86 -3.12
C MET A 1 -29.13 30.49 -2.47
N SER A 2 -29.83 29.53 -3.10
CA SER A 2 -30.22 28.26 -2.48
C SER A 2 -29.01 27.34 -2.34
N SER A 3 -28.74 26.90 -1.10
CA SER A 3 -27.97 25.69 -0.82
C SER A 3 -28.70 24.52 -1.48
N ALA A 4 -28.08 23.92 -2.49
CA ALA A 4 -28.50 22.63 -3.00
C ALA A 4 -27.64 21.58 -2.28
N ASP A 5 -28.13 21.15 -1.11
CA ASP A 5 -27.75 19.89 -0.50
C ASP A 5 -28.18 18.77 -1.45
N LEU A 6 -27.29 18.39 -2.36
CA LEU A 6 -27.45 17.19 -3.17
C LEU A 6 -27.29 15.99 -2.24
N ASN A 7 -28.45 15.47 -1.86
CA ASN A 7 -28.72 14.19 -1.23
C ASN A 7 -27.75 13.11 -1.76
N ALA A 8 -26.65 12.87 -1.04
CA ALA A 8 -25.71 11.80 -1.34
C ALA A 8 -26.36 10.47 -0.95
N GLY A 9 -27.27 9.97 -1.80
CA GLY A 9 -27.86 8.65 -1.67
C GLY A 9 -26.75 7.62 -1.46
N LYS A 10 -26.95 6.69 -0.51
CA LYS A 10 -26.01 5.61 -0.18
C LYS A 10 -25.49 4.98 -1.49
N LYS A 11 -24.24 5.28 -1.84
CA LYS A 11 -23.59 4.70 -3.02
C LYS A 11 -23.47 3.21 -2.79
N ASN A 12 -24.12 2.41 -3.65
CA ASN A 12 -23.98 0.97 -3.62
C ASN A 12 -22.61 0.60 -4.18
N ALA A 13 -21.71 0.09 -3.33
CA ALA A 13 -20.33 -0.25 -3.70
C ALA A 13 -20.24 -1.36 -4.76
N TYR A 14 -21.31 -2.14 -4.98
CA TYR A 14 -21.35 -3.24 -5.95
C TYR A 14 -21.69 -2.80 -7.37
N ILE A 15 -22.07 -1.54 -7.59
CA ILE A 15 -22.41 -1.03 -8.92
C ILE A 15 -21.17 -0.38 -9.54
N ALA A 16 -20.92 -0.65 -10.82
CA ALA A 16 -19.87 0.04 -11.55
C ALA A 16 -20.22 1.53 -11.74
N ILE A 17 -19.25 2.41 -11.55
CA ILE A 17 -19.46 3.86 -11.58
C ILE A 17 -18.56 4.48 -12.65
N LYS A 18 -19.16 5.28 -13.53
CA LYS A 18 -18.42 6.14 -14.46
C LYS A 18 -18.00 7.41 -13.73
N VAL A 19 -16.70 7.59 -13.55
CA VAL A 19 -16.13 8.73 -12.80
C VAL A 19 -15.99 9.95 -13.71
N ASP A 20 -15.54 9.72 -14.95
CA ASP A 20 -15.36 10.74 -15.97
C ASP A 20 -16.29 10.42 -17.16
N PRO A 21 -17.25 11.31 -17.51
CA PRO A 21 -18.18 11.08 -18.63
C PRO A 21 -17.49 10.92 -19.99
N ASP A 22 -16.33 11.57 -20.18
CA ASP A 22 -15.61 11.64 -21.45
C ASP A 22 -14.59 10.49 -21.61
N ASN A 23 -14.37 9.73 -20.55
CA ASN A 23 -13.51 8.55 -20.56
C ASN A 23 -14.35 7.27 -20.72
N ASP A 24 -13.84 6.24 -21.41
CA ASP A 24 -14.51 4.94 -21.52
C ASP A 24 -14.37 4.08 -20.25
N TYR A 25 -13.48 4.47 -19.32
CA TYR A 25 -13.27 3.74 -18.08
C TYR A 25 -14.44 3.87 -17.10
N CYS A 26 -14.91 2.72 -16.60
CA CYS A 26 -15.82 2.62 -15.47
C CYS A 26 -15.11 1.92 -14.32
N THR A 27 -15.15 2.50 -13.12
CA THR A 27 -14.68 1.83 -11.91
C THR A 27 -15.56 0.60 -11.65
N PRO A 28 -15.00 -0.62 -11.59
CA PRO A 28 -15.78 -1.82 -11.34
C PRO A 28 -16.45 -1.79 -9.97
N GLY A 29 -17.59 -2.45 -9.85
CA GLY A 29 -18.20 -2.70 -8.54
C GLY A 29 -17.35 -3.63 -7.68
N ALA A 30 -17.54 -3.57 -6.36
CA ALA A 30 -16.77 -4.33 -5.37
C ALA A 30 -16.69 -5.84 -5.68
N PHE A 31 -17.80 -6.44 -6.11
CA PHE A 31 -17.83 -7.88 -6.47
C PHE A 31 -16.87 -8.22 -7.63
N GLU A 32 -16.79 -7.38 -8.67
CA GLU A 32 -15.86 -7.63 -9.77
C GLU A 32 -14.41 -7.44 -9.34
N LEU A 33 -14.13 -6.47 -8.47
CA LEU A 33 -12.79 -6.29 -7.89
C LEU A 33 -12.37 -7.51 -7.04
N GLU A 34 -13.25 -8.00 -6.16
CA GLU A 34 -13.03 -9.21 -5.36
C GLU A 34 -12.76 -10.43 -6.26
N ARG A 35 -13.57 -10.59 -7.32
CA ARG A 35 -13.40 -11.66 -8.31
C ARG A 35 -12.06 -11.59 -9.04
N LEU A 36 -11.54 -10.38 -9.31
CA LEU A 36 -10.22 -10.21 -9.91
C LEU A 36 -9.10 -10.68 -8.95
N PHE A 37 -9.20 -10.34 -7.66
CA PHE A 37 -8.23 -10.80 -6.65
C PHE A 37 -8.19 -12.34 -6.53
N TRP A 38 -9.35 -13.00 -6.60
CA TRP A 38 -9.44 -14.45 -6.38
C TRP A 38 -8.96 -15.30 -7.56
N LYS A 39 -8.79 -14.71 -8.74
CA LYS A 39 -8.34 -15.42 -9.95
C LYS A 39 -6.83 -15.40 -10.16
N GLY A 40 -6.07 -14.71 -9.31
CA GLY A 40 -4.62 -14.63 -9.42
C GLY A 40 -3.91 -15.95 -9.08
N CYS A 41 -2.80 -16.23 -9.75
CA CYS A 41 -1.90 -17.36 -9.46
C CYS A 41 -0.57 -16.90 -8.84
N ALA A 42 -0.63 -16.01 -7.84
CA ALA A 42 0.56 -15.59 -7.12
C ALA A 42 1.08 -16.73 -6.23
N LYS A 43 2.40 -16.87 -6.13
CA LYS A 43 3.00 -17.78 -5.15
C LYS A 43 2.82 -17.19 -3.76
N TYR A 44 2.34 -17.98 -2.81
CA TYR A 44 2.20 -17.55 -1.43
C TYR A 44 3.55 -17.69 -0.71
N THR A 45 4.33 -16.61 -0.73
CA THR A 45 5.66 -16.54 -0.09
C THR A 45 5.72 -15.35 0.87
N HIS A 46 6.72 -15.33 1.75
CA HIS A 46 6.91 -14.24 2.72
C HIS A 46 7.16 -12.88 2.06
N VAL A 47 7.76 -12.87 0.87
CA VAL A 47 8.01 -11.66 0.08
C VAL A 47 7.93 -11.96 -1.41
N ASN A 48 7.38 -11.03 -2.18
CA ASN A 48 7.31 -11.10 -3.64
C ASN A 48 7.67 -9.75 -4.26
N GLU A 49 8.44 -9.78 -5.34
CA GLU A 49 8.59 -8.64 -6.23
C GLU A 49 7.30 -8.49 -7.05
N VAL A 50 6.65 -7.33 -6.95
CA VAL A 50 5.38 -7.05 -7.64
C VAL A 50 5.52 -5.96 -8.71
N TRP A 51 6.65 -5.26 -8.70
CA TRP A 51 7.12 -4.31 -9.71
C TRP A 51 8.65 -4.24 -9.61
N PRO A 52 9.40 -3.90 -10.69
CA PRO A 52 10.87 -3.82 -10.62
C PRO A 52 11.37 -3.07 -9.38
N ASN A 53 12.15 -3.74 -8.55
CA ASN A 53 12.73 -3.25 -7.29
C ASN A 53 11.68 -2.83 -6.22
N LEU A 54 10.45 -3.33 -6.33
CA LEU A 54 9.37 -3.09 -5.38
C LEU A 54 8.77 -4.41 -4.91
N TYR A 55 8.88 -4.63 -3.61
CA TYR A 55 8.51 -5.87 -2.95
C TYR A 55 7.36 -5.64 -1.97
N ILE A 56 6.44 -6.60 -1.91
CA ILE A 56 5.45 -6.71 -0.84
C ILE A 56 5.79 -7.95 -0.02
N GLY A 57 5.92 -7.78 1.29
CA GLY A 57 6.24 -8.86 2.21
C GLY A 57 5.49 -8.77 3.53
N ASP A 58 5.64 -9.82 4.33
CA ASP A 58 5.04 -9.95 5.65
C ASP A 58 5.97 -9.47 6.79
N GLU A 59 5.45 -9.51 8.02
CA GLU A 59 6.21 -9.16 9.24
C GLU A 59 7.52 -9.97 9.35
N LYS A 60 7.49 -11.25 9.01
CA LYS A 60 8.67 -12.11 9.11
C LYS A 60 9.80 -11.61 8.22
N THR A 61 9.47 -11.13 7.03
CA THR A 61 10.44 -10.51 6.12
C THR A 61 10.99 -9.21 6.72
N ALA A 62 10.12 -8.36 7.29
CA ALA A 62 10.52 -7.10 7.89
C ALA A 62 11.46 -7.26 9.11
N LEU A 63 11.31 -8.35 9.86
CA LEU A 63 12.15 -8.67 11.02
C LEU A 63 13.47 -9.38 10.67
N ASP A 64 13.63 -9.89 9.44
CA ASP A 64 14.87 -10.54 9.00
C ASP A 64 15.86 -9.51 8.43
N ARG A 65 16.45 -8.71 9.32
CA ARG A 65 17.45 -7.67 9.00
C ARG A 65 18.59 -8.19 8.13
N TYR A 66 19.08 -9.40 8.41
CA TYR A 66 20.18 -10.00 7.66
C TYR A 66 19.78 -10.26 6.21
N SER A 67 18.61 -10.85 5.98
CA SER A 67 18.12 -11.11 4.62
C SER A 67 17.84 -9.82 3.87
N LEU A 68 17.29 -8.79 4.55
CA LEU A 68 17.05 -7.48 3.94
C LEU A 68 18.36 -6.80 3.50
N GLU A 69 19.37 -6.78 4.37
CA GLU A 69 20.67 -6.20 4.05
C GLU A 69 21.38 -6.97 2.92
N LYS A 70 21.39 -8.30 3.01
CA LYS A 70 22.00 -9.16 1.99
C LYS A 70 21.33 -9.03 0.62
N ALA A 71 20.02 -8.80 0.60
CA ALA A 71 19.27 -8.58 -0.63
C ALA A 71 19.36 -7.14 -1.15
N GLY A 72 20.00 -6.23 -0.41
CA GLY A 72 20.22 -4.84 -0.84
C GLY A 72 19.00 -3.94 -0.70
N PHE A 73 18.09 -4.23 0.24
CA PHE A 73 16.98 -3.31 0.53
C PHE A 73 17.53 -1.98 1.05
N THR A 74 17.02 -0.88 0.49
CA THR A 74 17.41 0.50 0.81
C THR A 74 16.31 1.29 1.49
N HIS A 75 15.05 0.87 1.34
CA HIS A 75 13.87 1.58 1.84
C HIS A 75 12.87 0.58 2.39
N ILE A 76 12.25 0.92 3.52
CA ILE A 76 11.22 0.11 4.19
C ILE A 76 9.99 0.99 4.43
N LEU A 77 8.87 0.61 3.84
CA LEU A 77 7.56 1.17 4.15
C LEU A 77 6.78 0.17 5.00
N ASN A 78 6.55 0.46 6.28
CA ASN A 78 5.73 -0.36 7.15
C ASN A 78 4.28 0.15 7.15
N ALA A 79 3.38 -0.57 6.49
CA ALA A 79 1.95 -0.24 6.43
C ALA A 79 1.15 -0.65 7.68
N ALA A 80 1.79 -1.31 8.63
CA ALA A 80 1.24 -1.72 9.92
C ALA A 80 2.13 -1.19 11.06
N HIS A 81 2.55 0.08 10.96
CA HIS A 81 3.40 0.71 11.98
C HIS A 81 2.64 0.87 13.32
N GLY A 82 3.38 0.81 14.43
CA GLY A 82 2.88 1.16 15.76
C GLY A 82 3.01 0.01 16.77
N GLN A 83 3.02 0.37 18.06
CA GLN A 83 3.28 -0.53 19.17
C GLN A 83 2.28 -1.70 19.29
N ARG A 84 1.06 -1.51 18.79
CA ARG A 84 0.01 -2.54 18.79
C ARG A 84 -0.05 -3.35 17.49
N ASN A 85 0.80 -3.03 16.53
CA ASN A 85 0.90 -3.64 15.21
C ASN A 85 2.32 -4.21 15.04
N VAL A 86 2.90 -4.10 13.84
CA VAL A 86 4.30 -4.47 13.60
C VAL A 86 5.18 -3.36 14.17
N ASP A 87 5.56 -3.51 15.44
CA ASP A 87 6.36 -2.56 16.23
C ASP A 87 7.84 -2.58 15.81
N THR A 88 8.06 -2.22 14.55
CA THR A 88 9.35 -1.74 14.07
C THR A 88 9.36 -0.22 14.08
N GLY A 89 10.51 0.35 13.79
CA GLY A 89 10.68 1.77 13.58
C GLY A 89 12.06 2.02 12.98
N PRO A 90 12.43 3.28 12.75
CA PRO A 90 13.77 3.62 12.29
C PRO A 90 14.86 3.00 13.20
N GLU A 91 14.63 3.00 14.52
CA GLU A 91 15.55 2.41 15.50
C GLU A 91 15.76 0.90 15.35
N TYR A 92 14.76 0.16 14.88
CA TYR A 92 14.91 -1.27 14.63
C TYR A 92 15.97 -1.55 13.55
N TYR A 93 16.10 -0.63 12.59
CA TYR A 93 17.01 -0.71 11.46
C TYR A 93 18.23 0.22 11.57
N HIS A 94 18.55 0.75 12.76
CA HIS A 94 19.54 1.83 12.93
C HIS A 94 20.96 1.53 12.38
N ASP A 95 21.41 0.27 12.41
CA ASP A 95 22.71 -0.12 11.86
C ASP A 95 22.69 -0.42 10.36
N MET A 96 21.52 -0.40 9.74
CA MET A 96 21.35 -0.69 8.33
C MET A 96 21.27 0.62 7.53
N THR A 97 21.75 0.60 6.29
CA THR A 97 21.62 1.75 5.40
C THR A 97 20.24 1.76 4.74
N VAL A 98 19.19 1.89 5.56
CA VAL A 98 17.80 1.92 5.09
C VAL A 98 17.05 3.17 5.54
N GLU A 99 16.20 3.69 4.66
CA GLU A 99 15.24 4.72 5.00
C GLU A 99 13.90 4.11 5.38
N TYR A 100 13.26 4.65 6.41
CA TYR A 100 12.03 4.09 6.97
C TYR A 100 10.86 5.06 6.82
N HIS A 101 9.71 4.53 6.40
CA HIS A 101 8.42 5.22 6.41
C HIS A 101 7.37 4.36 7.09
N GLY A 102 6.85 4.83 8.24
CA GLY A 102 5.78 4.16 8.96
C GLY A 102 4.41 4.75 8.64
N VAL A 103 3.45 3.90 8.32
CA VAL A 103 2.02 4.23 8.25
C VAL A 103 1.32 3.46 9.35
N GLU A 104 0.84 4.18 10.37
CA GLU A 104 0.05 3.60 11.45
C GLU A 104 -1.38 3.38 10.93
N ALA A 105 -1.65 2.15 10.49
CA ALA A 105 -2.93 1.76 9.93
C ALA A 105 -3.42 0.43 10.49
N ASP A 106 -4.73 0.34 10.65
CA ASP A 106 -5.43 -0.88 11.02
C ASP A 106 -6.00 -1.55 9.77
N ASP A 107 -5.89 -2.88 9.68
CA ASP A 107 -6.56 -3.68 8.64
C ASP A 107 -8.06 -3.82 8.92
N LEU A 108 -8.76 -2.70 8.81
CA LEU A 108 -10.19 -2.60 9.03
C LEU A 108 -10.86 -1.87 7.86
N PRO A 109 -12.01 -2.34 7.34
CA PRO A 109 -12.74 -1.65 6.28
C PRO A 109 -13.18 -0.22 6.63
N THR A 110 -13.24 0.10 7.93
CA THR A 110 -13.58 1.42 8.46
C THR A 110 -12.39 2.37 8.56
N PHE A 111 -11.16 1.85 8.47
CA PHE A 111 -9.95 2.67 8.52
C PHE A 111 -9.76 3.45 7.22
N LYS A 112 -9.47 4.75 7.33
CA LYS A 112 -9.31 5.63 6.16
C LYS A 112 -7.87 5.61 5.65
N LEU A 113 -7.47 4.49 5.04
CA LEU A 113 -6.11 4.34 4.50
C LEU A 113 -5.78 5.37 3.40
N SER A 114 -6.79 5.88 2.70
CA SER A 114 -6.63 6.79 1.56
C SER A 114 -5.92 8.11 1.89
N GLN A 115 -5.94 8.55 3.14
CA GLN A 115 -5.22 9.75 3.57
C GLN A 115 -3.69 9.62 3.43
N PHE A 116 -3.17 8.39 3.39
CA PHE A 116 -1.73 8.10 3.28
C PHE A 116 -1.27 7.81 1.85
N PHE A 117 -2.19 7.72 0.87
CA PHE A 117 -1.84 7.30 -0.49
C PHE A 117 -0.76 8.18 -1.13
N TYR A 118 -0.87 9.50 -0.99
CA TYR A 118 0.12 10.42 -1.57
C TYR A 118 1.47 10.40 -0.83
N SER A 119 1.47 10.31 0.50
CA SER A 119 2.73 10.26 1.26
C SER A 119 3.49 8.96 1.00
N ALA A 120 2.78 7.83 1.03
CA ALA A 120 3.34 6.50 0.77
C ALA A 120 3.85 6.38 -0.68
N SER A 121 3.04 6.79 -1.66
CA SER A 121 3.45 6.73 -3.08
C SER A 121 4.65 7.64 -3.37
N LYS A 122 4.72 8.82 -2.76
CA LYS A 122 5.88 9.71 -2.90
C LYS A 122 7.16 9.09 -2.32
N PHE A 123 7.05 8.41 -1.17
CA PHE A 123 8.18 7.70 -0.59
C PHE A 123 8.68 6.59 -1.54
N ILE A 124 7.76 5.80 -2.09
CA ILE A 124 8.06 4.76 -3.07
C ILE A 124 8.70 5.34 -4.35
N ASP A 125 8.12 6.40 -4.92
CA ASP A 125 8.61 7.02 -6.15
C ASP A 125 10.04 7.56 -5.97
N ASN A 126 10.30 8.26 -4.86
CA ASN A 126 11.64 8.72 -4.52
C ASN A 126 12.63 7.56 -4.38
N ALA A 127 12.22 6.47 -3.70
CA ALA A 127 13.07 5.30 -3.49
C ALA A 127 13.44 4.61 -4.80
N LEU A 128 12.52 4.52 -5.76
CA LEU A 128 12.76 3.89 -7.07
C LEU A 128 13.62 4.76 -8.02
N GLN A 129 13.67 6.06 -7.79
CA GLN A 129 14.55 6.98 -8.55
C GLN A 129 15.98 7.02 -7.98
N ASP A 130 16.20 6.51 -6.78
CA ASP A 130 17.50 6.44 -6.12
C ASP A 130 18.43 5.44 -6.81
N GLU A 131 19.68 5.83 -7.07
CA GLU A 131 20.71 4.97 -7.64
C GLU A 131 21.07 3.80 -6.71
N ARG A 132 20.86 3.93 -5.39
CA ARG A 132 21.07 2.82 -4.44
C ARG A 132 20.09 1.67 -4.66
N SER A 133 18.95 1.94 -5.27
CA SER A 133 17.85 0.99 -5.50
C SER A 133 17.91 0.31 -6.87
N LYS A 134 19.01 0.46 -7.63
CA LYS A 134 19.19 -0.08 -8.98
C LYS A 134 20.15 -1.27 -9.02
#